data_AF-A0A973J609-F1
#
_entry.id   AF-A0A973J609-F1
#
_cell.length_a   1.000
_cell.length_b   1.000
_cell.length_c   1.000
_cell.angle_alpha   90.00
_cell.angle_beta   90.00
_cell.angle_gamma   90.00
#
_symmetry.space_group_name_H-M   'P 1'
#
loop_
_entity.id
_entity.type
_entity.pdbx_description
1 polymer ?
#
loop_
_entity_poly.entity_id
_entity_poly.type
_entity_poly.pdbx_seq_one_letter_code
_entity_poly.pdbx_strand_id
1 'polypeptide(L)'
;MATTHHPAHTGGHDTEGDYGHITLQTYWKVFGGLMLLMALTVGAYYLEKLVLPLPEVVAVGIALLIAFAKTALIITFFMHLRVSSRLAQLFAASSFVWLIIMFLIIMADYFARGWPAQSGPLT
;
A
#
# COMPACT_ATOMS: atom_id res chain seq x y z
N MET A 1 61.43 -32.15 23.50
CA MET A 1 61.68 -30.85 22.84
C MET A 1 60.60 -30.68 21.77
N ALA A 2 59.77 -29.64 21.89
CA ALA A 2 58.77 -29.10 20.94
C ALA A 2 57.63 -30.05 20.45
N THR A 3 56.47 -30.09 21.11
CA THR A 3 55.26 -29.25 20.89
C THR A 3 54.58 -29.42 19.53
N THR A 4 53.44 -30.12 19.56
CA THR A 4 52.41 -30.21 18.54
C THR A 4 51.88 -28.83 18.15
N HIS A 5 52.20 -28.36 16.93
CA HIS A 5 51.57 -27.17 16.36
C HIS A 5 50.25 -27.55 15.69
N HIS A 6 49.17 -27.50 16.46
CA HIS A 6 47.81 -27.40 15.95
C HIS A 6 47.68 -26.00 15.30
N PRO A 7 47.39 -25.86 14.00
CA PRO A 7 46.98 -24.57 13.48
C PRO A 7 45.67 -24.21 14.18
N ALA A 8 45.72 -23.16 14.99
CA ALA A 8 44.55 -22.54 15.56
C ALA A 8 43.59 -22.25 14.40
N HIS A 9 42.42 -22.87 14.42
CA HIS A 9 41.26 -22.32 13.75
C HIS A 9 41.06 -20.91 14.33
N THR A 10 41.64 -19.91 13.67
CA THR A 10 41.23 -18.52 13.79
C THR A 10 39.79 -18.50 13.30
N GLY A 11 38.87 -18.71 14.23
CA GLY A 11 37.49 -18.31 14.08
C GLY A 11 37.53 -16.84 13.73
N GLY A 12 37.42 -16.57 12.42
CA GLY A 12 37.18 -15.23 11.93
C GLY A 12 35.93 -14.79 12.66
N HIS A 13 36.11 -13.85 13.57
CA HIS A 13 35.03 -13.15 14.24
C HIS A 13 33.97 -12.85 13.20
N ASP A 14 32.84 -13.51 13.37
CA ASP A 14 31.62 -13.27 12.63
C ASP A 14 31.41 -11.76 12.73
N THR A 15 31.64 -11.05 11.62
CA THR A 15 31.32 -9.64 11.52
C THR A 15 29.82 -9.55 11.70
N GLU A 16 29.44 -9.34 12.96
CA GLU A 16 28.12 -8.99 13.45
C GLU A 16 27.53 -8.05 12.42
N GLY A 17 26.54 -8.56 11.67
CA GLY A 17 25.84 -7.74 10.72
C GLY A 17 25.26 -6.58 11.50
N ASP A 18 25.77 -5.38 11.23
CA ASP A 18 25.14 -4.13 11.63
C ASP A 18 23.86 -4.00 10.81
N TYR A 19 22.86 -4.84 11.13
CA TYR A 19 21.53 -4.78 10.53
C TYR A 19 20.91 -3.51 11.10
N GLY A 20 21.10 -2.38 10.41
CA GLY A 20 20.59 -1.07 10.80
C GLY A 20 19.16 -1.19 11.33
N HIS A 21 19.03 -1.19 12.65
CA HIS A 21 17.77 -1.45 13.32
C HIS A 21 16.82 -0.32 12.99
N ILE A 22 15.80 -0.63 12.19
CA ILE A 22 14.74 0.31 11.89
C ILE A 22 14.08 0.67 13.21
N THR A 23 14.22 1.93 13.59
CA THR A 23 13.93 2.38 14.95
C THR A 23 12.47 2.11 15.29
N LEU A 24 12.23 1.57 16.50
CA LEU A 24 10.87 1.33 17.02
C LEU A 24 9.98 2.58 16.89
N GLN A 25 10.58 3.77 16.99
CA GLN A 25 9.93 5.07 16.83
C GLN A 25 9.26 5.24 15.45
N THR A 26 9.82 4.67 14.38
CA THR A 26 9.22 4.73 13.05
C THR A 26 7.92 3.93 13.01
N TYR A 27 7.91 2.71 13.55
CA TYR A 27 6.70 1.88 13.62
C TYR A 27 5.59 2.54 14.44
N TRP A 28 5.91 3.13 15.59
CA TRP A 28 4.93 3.83 16.44
C TRP A 28 4.31 5.06 15.77
N LYS A 29 5.10 5.85 15.02
CA LYS A 29 4.57 7.00 14.26
C LYS A 29 3.60 6.55 13.17
N VAL A 30 3.92 5.48 12.46
CA VAL A 30 3.07 4.97 11.37
C VAL A 30 1.81 4.32 11.94
N PHE A 31 1.93 3.57 13.04
CA PHE A 31 0.79 3.04 13.78
C PHE A 31 -0.17 4.15 14.22
N GLY A 32 0.34 5.24 14.80
CA GLY A 32 -0.45 6.40 15.16
C GLY A 32 -1.15 7.05 13.95
N GLY A 33 -0.43 7.20 12.83
CA GLY A 33 -1.01 7.69 11.57
C GLY A 33 -2.14 6.78 11.06
N LEU A 34 -1.96 5.46 11.07
CA LEU A 34 -3.00 4.53 10.65
C LEU A 34 -4.23 4.55 11.57
N MET A 35 -4.03 4.63 12.88
CA MET A 35 -5.11 4.74 13.85
C MET A 35 -5.89 6.04 13.67
N LEU A 36 -5.21 7.15 13.40
CA LEU A 36 -5.84 8.44 13.08
C LEU A 36 -6.66 8.34 11.80
N LEU A 37 -6.10 7.82 10.71
CA LEU A 37 -6.82 7.67 9.44
C LEU A 37 -8.02 6.74 9.58
N MET A 38 -7.90 5.65 10.35
CA MET A 38 -9.03 4.77 10.67
C MET A 38 -10.14 5.53 11.43
N ALA A 39 -9.76 6.27 12.47
CA ALA A 39 -10.70 7.06 13.25
C ALA A 39 -11.40 8.12 12.37
N LEU A 40 -10.68 8.74 11.43
CA LEU A 40 -11.26 9.67 10.46
C LEU A 40 -12.25 8.99 9.52
N THR A 41 -11.96 7.79 9.00
CA THR A 41 -12.92 7.05 8.15
C THR A 41 -14.19 6.68 8.92
N VAL A 42 -14.05 6.18 10.14
CA VAL A 42 -15.17 5.81 11.00
C VAL A 42 -15.97 7.05 11.41
N GLY A 43 -15.28 8.13 11.76
CA GLY A 43 -15.89 9.43 12.08
C GLY A 43 -16.67 10.01 10.89
N ALA A 44 -16.11 9.96 9.68
CA ALA A 44 -16.80 10.39 8.47
C ALA A 44 -18.11 9.61 8.25
N TYR A 45 -18.10 8.28 8.43
CA TYR A 45 -19.29 7.45 8.34
C TYR A 45 -20.36 7.83 9.38
N TYR A 46 -19.95 8.07 10.63
CA TYR A 46 -20.89 8.50 11.67
C TYR A 46 -21.42 9.92 11.45
N LEU A 47 -20.61 10.84 10.93
CA LEU A 47 -21.02 12.21 10.61
C LEU A 47 -22.04 12.26 9.47
N GLU A 48 -21.83 11.45 8.43
CA GLU A 48 -22.79 11.28 7.33
C GLU A 48 -24.12 10.71 7.83
N LYS A 49 -24.10 9.72 8.73
CA LYS A 49 -25.31 9.15 9.30
C LYS A 49 -26.07 10.07 10.27
N LEU A 50 -25.39 10.98 10.95
CA LEU A 50 -25.94 11.68 12.11
C LEU A 50 -26.24 13.17 11.89
N VAL A 51 -25.54 13.88 10.99
CA VAL A 51 -25.55 15.36 10.99
C VAL A 51 -25.82 16.02 9.63
N LEU A 52 -25.43 15.42 8.49
CA LEU A 52 -25.57 16.06 7.18
C LEU A 52 -26.04 15.06 6.11
N PRO A 53 -27.19 15.28 5.45
CA PRO A 53 -27.55 14.56 4.23
C PRO A 53 -26.66 15.05 3.09
N LEU A 54 -25.40 14.64 3.09
CA LEU A 54 -24.54 14.81 1.94
C LEU A 54 -25.03 13.89 0.81
N PRO A 55 -24.87 14.28 -0.47
CA PRO A 55 -25.09 13.36 -1.57
C PRO A 55 -24.16 12.15 -1.38
N GLU A 56 -24.70 10.92 -1.47
CA GLU A 56 -23.92 9.67 -1.28
C GLU A 56 -22.62 9.65 -2.11
N VAL A 57 -22.68 10.24 -3.31
CA VAL A 57 -21.51 10.37 -4.21
C VAL A 57 -20.36 11.15 -3.57
N VAL A 58 -20.65 12.22 -2.83
CA VAL A 58 -19.65 13.07 -2.18
C VAL A 58 -19.02 12.33 -0.99
N ALA A 59 -19.83 11.63 -0.20
CA ALA A 59 -19.33 10.88 0.94
C ALA A 59 -18.47 9.68 0.52
N VAL A 60 -18.88 8.95 -0.52
CA VAL A 60 -18.07 7.90 -1.14
C VAL A 60 -16.75 8.47 -1.67
N GLY A 61 -16.78 9.64 -2.31
CA GLY A 61 -15.57 10.33 -2.76
C GLY A 61 -14.59 10.64 -1.62
N ILE A 62 -15.09 11.15 -0.49
CA ILE A 62 -14.28 11.44 0.70
C ILE A 62 -13.70 10.14 1.28
N ALA A 63 -14.51 9.09 1.40
CA ALA A 63 -14.06 7.79 1.90
C ALA A 63 -12.93 7.20 1.03
N LEU A 64 -13.07 7.28 -0.30
CA LEU A 64 -12.04 6.84 -1.25
C LEU A 64 -10.75 7.65 -1.14
N LEU A 65 -10.83 8.97 -0.97
CA LEU A 65 -9.66 9.83 -0.76
C LEU A 65 -8.90 9.42 0.51
N ILE A 66 -9.62 9.22 1.62
CA ILE A 66 -9.01 8.77 2.89
C ILE A 66 -8.39 7.39 2.73
N ALA A 67 -9.05 6.48 1.99
CA ALA A 67 -8.52 5.15 1.68
C ALA A 67 -7.23 5.22 0.86
N PHE A 68 -7.14 6.11 -0.14
CA PHE A 68 -5.92 6.34 -0.91
C PHE A 68 -4.77 6.84 -0.04
N ALA A 69 -5.03 7.84 0.82
CA ALA A 69 -4.04 8.35 1.76
C ALA A 69 -3.52 7.27 2.71
N LYS A 70 -4.43 6.41 3.22
CA LYS A 70 -4.09 5.27 4.07
C LYS A 70 -3.18 4.28 3.33
N THR A 71 -3.52 3.97 2.10
CA THR A 71 -2.77 3.02 1.27
C THR A 71 -1.38 3.56 0.94
N ALA A 72 -1.23 4.85 0.63
CA ALA A 72 0.06 5.49 0.38
C ALA A 72 1.00 5.44 1.62
N LEU A 73 0.45 5.63 2.83
CA LEU A 73 1.20 5.49 4.08
C LEU A 73 1.66 4.04 4.31
N ILE A 74 0.77 3.07 4.07
CA ILE A 74 1.08 1.64 4.23
C ILE A 74 2.22 1.21 3.29
N ILE A 75 2.11 1.56 2.01
CA ILE A 75 3.09 1.23 0.98
C ILE A 75 4.46 1.85 1.32
N THR A 76 4.49 3.13 1.70
CA THR A 76 5.77 3.83 1.94
C THR A 76 6.49 3.31 3.18
N PHE A 77 5.76 3.00 4.26
CA PHE A 77 6.35 2.71 5.58
C PHE A 77 6.28 1.24 5.99
N PHE A 78 5.15 0.55 5.82
CA PHE A 78 5.01 -0.85 6.24
C PHE A 78 5.62 -1.82 5.24
N MET A 79 5.46 -1.58 3.93
CA MET A 79 6.09 -2.39 2.89
C MET A 79 7.59 -2.10 2.71
N HIS A 80 8.17 -1.20 3.53
CA HIS A 80 9.58 -0.82 3.46
C HIS A 80 10.03 -0.40 2.05
N LEU A 81 9.09 0.05 1.20
CA LEU A 81 9.41 0.38 -0.19
C LEU A 81 10.50 1.44 -0.27
N ARG A 82 10.51 2.41 0.65
CA ARG A 82 11.55 3.45 0.75
C ARG A 82 12.95 2.92 1.10
N VAL A 83 13.04 1.79 1.80
CA VAL A 83 14.30 1.15 2.24
C VAL A 83 14.70 -0.02 1.33
N SER A 84 13.74 -0.56 0.57
CA SER A 84 13.93 -1.68 -0.35
C SER A 84 14.78 -1.31 -1.57
N SER A 85 15.34 -2.32 -2.24
CA SER A 85 16.13 -2.13 -3.45
C SER A 85 15.30 -1.44 -4.56
N ARG A 86 15.99 -0.66 -5.42
CA ARG A 86 15.34 0.03 -6.55
C ARG A 86 14.56 -0.93 -7.47
N LEU A 87 14.98 -2.18 -7.54
CA LEU A 87 14.30 -3.23 -8.30
C LEU A 87 12.92 -3.56 -7.70
N ALA A 88 12.82 -3.70 -6.37
CA ALA A 88 11.54 -3.95 -5.68
C ALA A 88 10.57 -2.77 -5.85
N GLN A 89 11.08 -1.53 -5.80
CA GLN A 89 10.28 -0.33 -6.07
C GLN A 89 9.71 -0.31 -7.50
N LEU A 90 10.52 -0.70 -8.49
CA LEU A 90 10.11 -0.80 -9.89
C LEU A 90 8.99 -1.82 -10.10
N PHE A 91 9.11 -3.01 -9.51
CA PHE A 91 8.07 -4.03 -9.59
C PHE A 91 6.78 -3.58 -8.90
N ALA A 92 6.85 -2.98 -7.70
CA ALA A 92 5.68 -2.47 -7.01
C ALA A 92 4.95 -1.37 -7.80
N ALA A 93 5.70 -0.43 -8.39
CA ALA A 93 5.13 0.59 -9.26
C ALA A 93 4.50 -0.03 -10.52
N SER A 94 5.17 -1.00 -11.14
CA SER A 94 4.67 -1.72 -12.31
C SER A 94 3.36 -2.46 -12.02
N SER A 95 3.24 -3.14 -10.87
CA SER A 95 1.99 -3.80 -10.46
C SER A 95 0.84 -2.82 -10.29
N PHE A 96 1.09 -1.62 -9.76
CA PHE A 96 0.07 -0.59 -9.60
C PHE A 96 -0.37 0.01 -10.94
N VAL A 97 0.59 0.28 -11.84
CA VAL A 97 0.30 0.72 -13.22
C VAL A 97 -0.53 -0.34 -13.95
N TRP A 98 -0.14 -1.61 -13.84
CA TRP A 98 -0.86 -2.72 -14.45
C TRP A 98 -2.28 -2.87 -13.90
N LEU A 99 -2.48 -2.71 -12.59
CA LEU A 99 -3.80 -2.73 -11.96
C LEU A 99 -4.68 -1.60 -12.50
N ILE A 100 -4.16 -0.37 -12.60
CA ILE A 100 -4.89 0.78 -13.16
C ILE A 100 -5.35 0.47 -14.58
N ILE A 101 -4.48 -0.10 -15.42
CA ILE A 101 -4.83 -0.48 -16.80
C ILE A 101 -5.98 -1.49 -16.80
N MET A 102 -5.90 -2.54 -15.99
CA MET A 102 -6.98 -3.54 -15.89
C MET A 102 -8.30 -2.92 -15.42
N PHE A 103 -8.25 -2.07 -14.40
CA PHE A 103 -9.43 -1.41 -13.87
C PHE A 103 -10.12 -0.52 -14.91
N LEU A 104 -9.34 0.26 -15.67
CA LEU A 104 -9.86 1.11 -16.74
C LEU A 104 -10.49 0.29 -17.87
N ILE A 105 -9.84 -0.79 -18.30
CA ILE A 105 -10.36 -1.66 -19.35
C ILE A 105 -11.68 -2.29 -18.90
N ILE A 106 -11.74 -2.84 -17.70
CA ILE A 106 -12.96 -3.47 -17.17
C ILE A 106 -14.11 -2.45 -17.11
N MET A 107 -13.88 -1.24 -16.59
CA MET A 107 -14.90 -0.19 -16.57
C MET A 107 -15.33 0.20 -17.99
N ALA A 108 -14.38 0.36 -18.92
CA ALA A 108 -14.70 0.64 -20.31
C ALA A 108 -15.56 -0.46 -20.95
N ASP A 109 -15.27 -1.73 -20.65
CA ASP A 109 -16.07 -2.87 -21.11
C ASP A 109 -17.50 -2.82 -20.56
N TYR A 110 -17.66 -2.49 -19.28
CA TYR A 110 -18.99 -2.31 -18.68
C TYR A 110 -19.77 -1.17 -19.33
N PHE A 111 -19.12 -0.04 -19.60
CA PHE A 111 -19.75 1.09 -20.30
C PHE A 111 -20.10 0.75 -21.76
N ALA A 112 -19.23 0.01 -22.46
CA ALA A 112 -19.42 -0.35 -23.86
C ALA A 112 -20.54 -1.38 -24.08
N ARG A 113 -20.89 -2.20 -23.08
CA ARG A 113 -22.00 -3.19 -23.20
C ARG A 113 -23.37 -2.56 -23.47
N GLY A 114 -23.55 -1.27 -23.19
CA GLY A 114 -24.78 -0.52 -23.49
C GLY A 114 -24.75 0.30 -24.78
N TRP A 115 -23.69 0.18 -25.60
CA TRP A 115 -23.45 1.07 -26.75
C TRP A 115 -22.98 0.29 -27.99
N PRO A 116 -23.56 0.47 -29.19
CA PRO A 116 -24.70 1.30 -29.55
C PRO A 116 -26.05 0.62 -29.23
N ALA A 117 -27.10 1.42 -29.01
CA ALA A 117 -28.47 0.92 -28.92
C ALA A 117 -28.78 0.09 -30.17
N GLN A 118 -29.02 -1.21 -30.00
CA GLN A 118 -29.42 -2.08 -31.11
C GLN A 118 -30.78 -1.60 -31.62
N SER A 119 -30.80 -0.75 -32.66
CA SER A 119 -32.00 -0.51 -33.46
C SER A 119 -32.22 -1.72 -34.36
N GLY A 120 -32.79 -2.78 -33.77
CA GLY A 120 -33.35 -3.89 -34.53
C GLY A 120 -34.57 -3.44 -35.35
N PRO A 121 -34.92 -4.12 -36.45
CA PRO A 121 -36.01 -3.71 -37.34
C PRO A 121 -37.31 -3.52 -36.54
N LEU A 122 -37.94 -2.35 -36.74
CA LEU A 122 -39.30 -2.10 -36.28
C LEU A 122 -40.26 -3.03 -37.04
N THR A 123 -40.54 -4.19 -36.48
CA THR A 123 -41.69 -5.03 -36.85
C THR A 123 -42.71 -5.01 -35.73
#